data_AF-A0A941IKS5-F1
#
_entry.id   AF-A0A941IKS5-F1
#
_cell.length_a   1.000
_cell.length_b   1.000
_cell.length_c   1.000
_cell.angle_alpha   90.00
_cell.angle_beta   90.00
_cell.angle_gamma   90.00
#
_symmetry.space_group_name_H-M   'P 1'
#
loop_
_entity.id
_entity.type
_entity.pdbx_description
1 polymer ?
#
loop_
_entity_poly.entity_id
_entity_poly.type
_entity_poly.pdbx_seq_one_letter_code
_entity_poly.pdbx_strand_id
1 'polypeptide(L)'
;MDKSQASRSRIAAVMRKALDQAAWSPDGDPEAAIATLLTLCNTIGSMVTNEADPGDLTVAKVMFESEVLAAVYLFTGEVRKSVDQQHPARPPRYADMPRGEFVESVVTALPYFHRRQRAVSAALNEAFPCEDEGAAGLA
;
A
#
# COMPACT_ATOMS: atom_id res chain seq x y z
N MET A 1 -13.94 -21.67 10.94
CA MET A 1 -13.47 -20.40 10.36
C MET A 1 -13.85 -20.39 8.88
N ASP A 2 -14.52 -19.33 8.41
CA ASP A 2 -14.88 -19.17 6.99
C ASP A 2 -13.59 -19.08 6.16
N LYS A 3 -13.50 -19.82 5.03
CA LYS A 3 -12.35 -19.78 4.12
C LYS A 3 -12.11 -18.36 3.59
N SER A 4 -13.17 -17.57 3.41
CA SER A 4 -13.06 -16.16 3.01
C SER A 4 -12.36 -15.33 4.09
N GLN A 5 -12.71 -15.53 5.36
CA GLN A 5 -12.08 -14.84 6.48
C GLN A 5 -10.58 -15.19 6.60
N ALA A 6 -10.22 -16.46 6.45
CA ALA A 6 -8.82 -16.90 6.49
C ALA A 6 -7.97 -16.24 5.40
N SER A 7 -8.50 -16.17 4.17
CA SER A 7 -7.83 -15.49 3.05
C SER A 7 -7.69 -13.99 3.29
N ARG A 8 -8.73 -13.31 3.81
CA ARG A 8 -8.67 -11.88 4.15
C ARG A 8 -7.63 -11.60 5.23
N SER A 9 -7.57 -12.40 6.29
CA SER A 9 -6.55 -12.27 7.34
C SER A 9 -5.13 -12.45 6.79
N ARG A 10 -4.92 -13.39 5.85
CA ARG A 10 -3.62 -13.57 5.20
C ARG A 10 -3.23 -12.37 4.34
N ILE A 11 -4.17 -11.82 3.56
CA ILE A 11 -3.95 -10.60 2.77
C ILE A 11 -3.63 -9.42 3.70
N ALA A 12 -4.38 -9.27 4.80
CA ALA A 12 -4.17 -8.24 5.80
C ALA A 12 -2.75 -8.31 6.41
N ALA A 13 -2.27 -9.51 6.73
CA ALA A 13 -0.93 -9.71 7.28
C ALA A 13 0.18 -9.27 6.29
N VAL A 14 0.02 -9.56 4.99
CA VAL A 14 0.96 -9.11 3.95
C VAL A 14 0.92 -7.59 3.82
N MET A 15 -0.28 -7.00 3.75
CA MET A 15 -0.45 -5.54 3.66
C MET A 15 0.13 -4.81 4.87
N ARG A 16 -0.10 -5.32 6.07
CA ARG A 16 0.47 -4.80 7.32
C ARG A 16 1.98 -4.81 7.26
N LYS A 17 2.58 -5.96 6.95
CA LYS A 17 4.03 -6.09 6.84
C LYS A 17 4.61 -5.10 5.83
N ALA A 18 3.97 -4.92 4.68
CA ALA A 18 4.41 -3.96 3.68
C ALA A 18 4.33 -2.50 4.20
N LEU A 19 3.23 -2.13 4.86
CA LEU A 19 3.04 -0.80 5.46
C LEU A 19 4.05 -0.52 6.59
N ASP A 20 4.36 -1.52 7.40
CA ASP A 20 5.33 -1.42 8.51
C ASP A 20 6.78 -1.32 8.00
N GLN A 21 7.10 -2.06 6.94
CA GLN A 21 8.40 -1.99 6.28
C GLN A 21 8.62 -0.67 5.52
N ALA A 22 7.54 -0.05 5.05
CA ALA A 22 7.57 1.25 4.36
C ALA A 22 7.75 2.41 5.36
N ALA A 23 8.89 2.44 6.05
CA ALA A 23 9.25 3.49 6.99
C ALA A 23 9.90 4.68 6.26
N TRP A 24 9.29 5.85 6.38
CA TRP A 24 9.78 7.12 5.83
C TRP A 24 9.19 8.30 6.62
N SER A 25 9.76 9.50 6.45
CA SER A 25 9.28 10.74 7.09
C SER A 25 8.92 11.77 6.02
N PRO A 26 7.82 12.53 6.18
CA PRO A 26 7.50 13.63 5.28
C PRO A 26 8.52 14.78 5.33
N ASP A 27 9.29 14.87 6.42
CA ASP A 27 10.35 15.87 6.63
C ASP A 27 11.76 15.31 6.34
N GLY A 28 11.84 14.06 5.89
CA GLY A 28 13.09 13.37 5.55
C GLY A 28 13.58 13.70 4.14
N ASP A 29 14.53 12.90 3.64
CA ASP A 29 14.97 12.98 2.25
C ASP A 29 13.81 12.61 1.28
N PRO A 30 13.36 13.55 0.43
CA PRO A 30 12.25 13.30 -0.50
C PRO A 30 12.51 12.16 -1.48
N GLU A 31 13.76 12.00 -1.93
CA GLU A 31 14.13 10.94 -2.88
C GLU A 31 14.01 9.56 -2.24
N ALA A 32 14.53 9.41 -1.01
CA ALA A 32 14.35 8.19 -0.22
C ALA A 32 12.87 7.90 0.07
N ALA A 33 12.07 8.93 0.40
CA ALA A 33 10.64 8.76 0.64
C ALA A 33 9.90 8.27 -0.62
N ILE A 34 10.20 8.85 -1.79
CA ILE A 34 9.64 8.41 -3.09
C ILE A 34 10.01 6.95 -3.36
N ALA A 35 11.27 6.57 -3.17
CA ALA A 35 11.72 5.20 -3.37
C ALA A 35 10.99 4.19 -2.46
N THR A 36 10.89 4.49 -1.16
CA THR A 36 10.15 3.65 -0.20
C THR A 36 8.67 3.52 -0.57
N LEU A 37 8.03 4.62 -0.97
CA LEU A 37 6.62 4.61 -1.41
C LEU A 37 6.43 3.80 -2.69
N LEU A 38 7.35 3.86 -3.66
CA LEU A 38 7.30 3.01 -4.86
C LEU A 38 7.43 1.53 -4.51
N THR A 39 8.33 1.16 -3.60
CA THR A 39 8.45 -0.22 -3.12
C THR A 39 7.15 -0.71 -2.49
N LEU A 40 6.55 0.09 -1.60
CA LEU A 40 5.23 -0.22 -1.02
C LEU A 40 4.18 -0.47 -2.11
N CYS A 41 4.09 0.42 -3.10
CA CYS A 41 3.12 0.30 -4.18
C CYS A 41 3.33 -0.97 -5.02
N ASN A 42 4.58 -1.34 -5.28
CA ASN A 42 4.90 -2.57 -6.02
C ASN A 42 4.53 -3.81 -5.23
N THR A 43 4.84 -3.87 -3.93
CA THR A 43 4.50 -5.00 -3.06
C THR A 43 2.99 -5.23 -2.97
N ILE A 44 2.21 -4.16 -2.80
CA ILE A 44 0.74 -4.28 -2.74
C ILE A 44 0.14 -4.55 -4.13
N GLY A 45 0.64 -3.87 -5.17
CA GLY A 45 0.18 -4.06 -6.55
C GLY A 45 0.37 -5.48 -7.05
N SER A 46 1.52 -6.10 -6.77
CA SER A 46 1.84 -7.47 -7.21
C SER A 46 0.95 -8.54 -6.58
N MET A 47 0.23 -8.23 -5.50
CA MET A 47 -0.75 -9.16 -4.92
C MET A 47 -1.96 -9.37 -5.83
N VAL A 48 -2.25 -8.40 -6.70
CA VAL A 48 -3.44 -8.38 -7.58
C VAL A 48 -3.05 -8.63 -9.03
N THR A 49 -1.85 -8.21 -9.43
CA THR A 49 -1.32 -8.40 -10.78
C THR A 49 -0.34 -9.57 -10.79
N ASN A 50 -0.82 -10.80 -10.91
CA ASN A 50 0.04 -11.91 -11.28
C ASN A 50 0.26 -11.86 -12.80
N GLU A 51 1.39 -11.31 -13.25
CA GLU A 51 1.73 -11.27 -14.68
C GLU A 51 1.86 -12.68 -15.29
N ALA A 52 2.12 -13.70 -14.48
CA ALA A 52 2.21 -15.10 -14.93
C ALA A 52 0.84 -15.80 -15.04
N ASP A 53 -0.21 -15.26 -14.41
CA ASP A 53 -1.56 -15.79 -14.50
C ASP A 53 -2.61 -14.66 -14.37
N PRO A 54 -2.91 -13.95 -15.47
CA PRO A 54 -3.89 -12.87 -15.49
C PRO A 54 -5.34 -13.33 -15.19
N GLY A 55 -5.57 -14.63 -14.95
CA GLY A 55 -6.88 -15.23 -14.65
C GLY A 55 -7.22 -15.40 -13.17
N ASP A 56 -6.24 -15.37 -12.25
CA ASP A 56 -6.51 -15.55 -10.81
C ASP A 56 -6.92 -14.24 -10.13
N LEU A 57 -8.14 -13.78 -10.47
CA LEU A 57 -8.80 -12.65 -9.81
C LEU A 57 -9.30 -13.01 -8.39
N THR A 58 -9.02 -14.19 -7.86
CA THR A 58 -9.53 -14.63 -6.55
C THR A 58 -9.00 -13.74 -5.43
N VAL A 59 -7.69 -13.41 -5.47
CA VAL A 59 -7.08 -12.51 -4.48
C VAL A 59 -7.70 -11.12 -4.58
N ALA A 60 -7.87 -10.61 -5.81
CA ALA A 60 -8.52 -9.33 -6.07
C ALA A 60 -9.94 -9.30 -5.50
N LYS A 61 -10.74 -10.32 -5.79
CA LYS A 61 -12.12 -10.44 -5.31
C LYS A 61 -12.18 -10.46 -3.78
N VAL A 62 -11.38 -11.32 -3.13
CA VAL A 62 -11.35 -11.41 -1.66
C VAL A 62 -10.91 -10.09 -1.03
N MET A 63 -9.95 -9.40 -1.63
CA MET A 63 -9.48 -8.08 -1.20
C MET A 63 -10.58 -7.01 -1.34
N PHE A 64 -11.26 -6.95 -2.49
CA PHE A 64 -12.30 -5.94 -2.76
C PHE A 64 -13.63 -6.23 -2.06
N GLU A 65 -13.85 -7.43 -1.52
CA GLU A 65 -14.97 -7.72 -0.61
C GLU A 65 -14.77 -7.13 0.79
N SER A 66 -13.57 -6.63 1.13
CA SER A 66 -13.28 -5.93 2.37
C SER A 66 -12.96 -4.47 2.10
N GLU A 67 -13.77 -3.56 2.64
CA GLU A 67 -13.55 -2.11 2.50
C GLU A 67 -12.16 -1.69 2.98
N VAL A 68 -11.65 -2.31 4.04
CA VAL A 68 -10.34 -1.99 4.63
C VAL A 68 -9.19 -2.45 3.75
N LEU A 69 -9.24 -3.68 3.22
CA LEU A 69 -8.22 -4.17 2.30
C LEU A 69 -8.24 -3.39 0.98
N ALA A 70 -9.44 -3.10 0.46
CA ALA A 70 -9.63 -2.24 -0.70
C ALA A 70 -9.06 -0.83 -0.47
N ALA A 71 -9.25 -0.24 0.72
CA ALA A 71 -8.73 1.08 1.05
C ALA A 71 -7.19 1.13 1.05
N VAL A 72 -6.52 0.08 1.54
CA VAL A 72 -5.06 -0.03 1.46
C VAL A 72 -4.61 -0.09 0.00
N TYR A 73 -5.25 -0.93 -0.82
CA TYR A 73 -4.93 -1.03 -2.25
C TYR A 73 -5.12 0.31 -2.98
N LEU A 74 -6.27 0.97 -2.79
CA LEU A 74 -6.58 2.26 -3.40
C LEU A 74 -5.60 3.36 -2.96
N PHE A 75 -5.20 3.37 -1.69
CA PHE A 75 -4.15 4.26 -1.19
C PHE A 75 -2.84 4.05 -1.95
N THR A 76 -2.40 2.80 -2.16
CA THR A 76 -1.18 2.56 -2.95
C THR A 76 -1.33 2.95 -4.42
N GLY A 77 -2.51 2.81 -5.01
CA GLY A 77 -2.77 3.32 -6.36
C GLY A 77 -2.66 4.84 -6.47
N GLU A 78 -3.23 5.57 -5.49
CA GLU A 78 -3.14 7.03 -5.38
C GLU A 78 -1.70 7.50 -5.21
N VAL A 79 -0.95 6.84 -4.33
CA VAL A 79 0.48 7.10 -4.10
C VAL A 79 1.27 6.83 -5.38
N ARG A 80 1.10 5.66 -6.00
CA ARG A 80 1.85 5.29 -7.23
C ARG A 80 1.64 6.31 -8.32
N LYS A 81 0.40 6.71 -8.60
CA LYS A 81 0.09 7.78 -9.55
C LYS A 81 0.80 9.09 -9.20
N SER A 82 1.13 9.31 -7.93
CA SER A 82 1.76 10.54 -7.45
C SER A 82 3.28 10.50 -7.40
N VAL A 83 3.90 9.33 -7.17
CA VAL A 83 5.36 9.21 -6.96
C VAL A 83 6.10 8.52 -8.11
N ASP A 84 5.37 7.95 -9.07
CA ASP A 84 5.92 7.42 -10.31
C ASP A 84 5.86 8.48 -11.40
N GLN A 85 7.03 9.00 -11.78
CA GLN A 85 7.18 10.03 -12.81
C GLN A 85 6.71 9.53 -14.19
N GLN A 86 6.85 8.24 -14.45
CA GLN A 86 6.52 7.60 -15.72
C GLN A 86 5.12 6.96 -15.71
N HIS A 87 4.32 7.24 -14.68
CA HIS A 87 3.00 6.63 -14.55
C HIS A 87 2.09 6.97 -15.75
N PRO A 88 1.48 5.98 -16.42
CA PRO A 88 0.73 6.22 -17.68
C PRO A 88 -0.50 7.10 -17.50
N ALA A 89 -1.08 7.15 -16.29
CA ALA A 89 -2.22 8.00 -15.98
C ALA A 89 -1.84 9.46 -15.61
N ARG A 90 -0.55 9.82 -15.67
CA ARG A 90 -0.11 11.22 -15.50
C ARG A 90 -0.15 11.97 -16.82
N PRO A 91 -0.39 13.29 -16.80
CA PRO A 91 -0.21 14.12 -17.99
C PRO A 91 1.20 13.95 -18.58
N PRO A 92 1.36 13.88 -19.92
CA PRO A 92 2.66 13.62 -20.57
C PRO A 92 3.80 14.55 -20.11
N ARG A 93 3.48 15.80 -19.78
CA ARG A 93 4.44 16.80 -19.28
C ARG A 93 5.26 16.36 -18.04
N TYR A 94 4.78 15.39 -17.27
CA TYR A 94 5.52 14.88 -16.11
C TYR A 94 6.62 13.88 -16.51
N ALA A 95 6.46 13.18 -17.63
CA ALA A 95 7.47 12.24 -18.11
C ALA A 95 8.76 12.97 -18.52
N ASP A 96 8.61 14.15 -19.12
CA ASP A 96 9.72 15.01 -19.58
C ASP A 96 10.21 16.02 -18.52
N MET A 97 9.57 16.04 -17.34
CA MET A 97 9.91 16.98 -16.26
C MET A 97 11.31 16.69 -15.69
N PRO A 98 12.16 17.71 -15.45
CA PRO A 98 13.42 17.52 -14.74
C PRO A 98 13.21 16.85 -13.38
N ARG A 99 14.11 15.95 -12.97
CA ARG A 99 13.94 15.17 -11.74
C ARG A 99 13.74 16.05 -10.50
N GLY A 100 14.51 17.14 -10.37
CA GLY A 100 14.39 18.08 -9.25
C GLY A 100 12.99 18.69 -9.14
N GLU A 101 12.45 19.19 -10.26
CA GLU A 101 11.09 19.75 -10.32
C GLU A 101 10.02 18.71 -10.00
N PHE A 102 10.23 17.47 -10.46
CA PHE A 102 9.33 16.36 -10.13
C PHE A 102 9.33 16.11 -8.62
N VAL A 103 10.50 16.01 -7.99
CA VAL A 103 10.62 15.78 -6.55
C VAL A 103 9.96 16.90 -5.77
N GLU A 104 10.22 18.16 -6.11
CA GLU A 104 9.56 19.32 -5.48
C GLU A 104 8.03 19.24 -5.57
N SER A 105 7.50 18.81 -6.71
CA SER A 105 6.05 18.61 -6.88
C SER A 105 5.50 17.54 -5.93
N VAL A 106 6.25 16.45 -5.70
CA VAL A 106 5.85 15.35 -4.81
C VAL A 106 5.96 15.73 -3.34
N VAL A 107 6.97 16.52 -2.96
CA VAL A 107 7.20 16.97 -1.57
C VAL A 107 5.93 17.56 -0.96
N THR A 108 5.17 18.33 -1.74
CA THR A 108 3.92 18.95 -1.27
C THR A 108 2.84 17.93 -0.85
N ALA A 109 2.87 16.71 -1.40
CA ALA A 109 1.93 15.64 -1.12
C ALA A 109 2.39 14.70 0.01
N LEU A 110 3.69 14.67 0.34
CA LEU A 110 4.26 13.76 1.34
C LEU A 110 3.57 13.85 2.73
N PRO A 111 3.28 15.03 3.30
CA PRO A 111 2.58 15.09 4.59
C PRO A 111 1.19 14.44 4.55
N TYR A 112 0.49 14.53 3.42
CA TYR A 112 -0.81 13.89 3.23
C TYR A 112 -0.68 12.37 3.12
N PHE A 113 0.25 11.85 2.31
CA PHE A 113 0.48 10.40 2.22
C PHE A 113 0.90 9.79 3.55
N HIS A 114 1.73 10.49 4.34
CA HIS A 114 2.12 10.02 5.66
C HIS A 114 0.92 9.91 6.63
N ARG A 115 0.00 10.88 6.62
CA ARG A 115 -1.25 10.80 7.39
C ARG A 115 -2.14 9.66 6.90
N ARG A 116 -2.27 9.48 5.59
CA ARG A 116 -3.09 8.42 5.00
C ARG A 116 -2.53 7.03 5.30
N GLN A 117 -1.22 6.82 5.20
CA GLN A 117 -0.57 5.55 5.56
C GLN A 117 -0.89 5.14 7.01
N ARG A 118 -0.79 6.09 7.95
CA ARG A 118 -1.17 5.85 9.35
C ARG A 118 -2.66 5.51 9.51
N ALA A 119 -3.53 6.21 8.81
CA ALA A 119 -4.97 5.97 8.87
C ALA A 119 -5.35 4.58 8.32
N VAL A 120 -4.81 4.18 7.17
CA VAL A 120 -5.10 2.85 6.59
C VAL A 120 -4.45 1.73 7.39
N SER A 121 -3.27 1.95 7.98
CA SER A 121 -2.64 0.98 8.89
C SER A 121 -3.46 0.79 10.17
N ALA A 122 -3.95 1.88 10.78
CA ALA A 122 -4.81 1.79 11.95
C ALA A 122 -6.11 1.02 11.64
N ALA A 123 -6.80 1.35 10.55
CA ALA A 123 -8.01 0.66 10.12
C ALA A 123 -7.76 -0.84 9.83
N LEU A 124 -6.61 -1.16 9.23
CA LEU A 124 -6.20 -2.54 8.97
C LEU A 124 -5.99 -3.34 10.26
N ASN A 125 -5.37 -2.72 11.26
CA ASN A 125 -5.12 -3.34 12.56
C ASN A 125 -6.39 -3.52 13.39
N GLU A 126 -7.35 -2.59 13.28
CA GLU A 126 -8.66 -2.70 13.92
C GLU A 126 -9.51 -3.81 13.30
N ALA A 127 -9.58 -3.87 11.97
CA ALA A 127 -10.40 -4.86 11.26
C ALA A 127 -9.80 -6.28 11.27
N PHE A 128 -8.48 -6.39 11.35
CA PHE A 128 -7.76 -7.67 11.37
C PHE A 128 -6.72 -7.68 12.48
N PRO A 129 -7.11 -7.77 13.76
CA PRO A 129 -6.16 -7.82 14.86
C PRO A 129 -5.09 -8.89 14.64
N CYS A 130 -3.83 -8.63 14.99
CA CYS A 130 -2.88 -9.72 15.14
C CYS A 130 -3.43 -10.63 16.25
N GLU A 131 -3.73 -11.87 15.92
CA GLU A 131 -3.88 -12.88 16.96
C GLU A 131 -2.50 -13.04 17.56
N ASP A 132 -2.30 -12.47 18.75
CA ASP A 132 -1.14 -12.83 19.56
C ASP A 132 -1.20 -14.36 19.75
N GLU A 133 -0.21 -15.07 19.23
CA GLU A 133 0.15 -16.39 19.71
C GLU A 133 0.59 -16.23 21.18
N GLY A 134 -0.40 -16.11 22.07
CA GLY A 134 -0.18 -15.72 23.47
C GLY A 134 -1.41 -15.78 24.37
N ALA A 135 -2.57 -16.23 23.87
CA ALA A 135 -3.71 -16.64 24.69
C ALA A 135 -3.88 -18.18 24.72
N ALA A 136 -2.77 -18.92 24.73
CA ALA A 136 -2.76 -20.35 25.02
C ALA A 136 -2.62 -20.59 26.54
N GLY A 137 -3.74 -20.90 27.20
CA GLY A 137 -3.83 -21.55 28.53
C GLY A 137 -3.59 -20.60 29.72
N LEU A 138 -4.54 -20.27 30.61
CA LEU A 138 -5.35 -21.15 31.47
C LEU A 138 -4.56 -22.35 32.02
N ALA A 139 -3.86 -22.15 33.14
CA ALA A 139 -3.86 -22.97 34.37
C ALA A 139 -2.61 -22.68 35.21
#